data_AF-A0AAV5ZEK2-F1
#
_entry.id   AF-A0AAV5ZEK2-F1
#
_cell.length_a   1.000
_cell.length_b   1.000
_cell.length_c   1.000
_cell.angle_alpha   90.00
_cell.angle_beta   90.00
_cell.angle_gamma   90.00
#
_symmetry.space_group_name_H-M   'P 1'
#
loop_
_entity.id
_entity.type
_entity.pdbx_description
1 polymer ?
#
loop_
_entity_poly.entity_id
_entity_poly.type
_entity_poly.pdbx_seq_one_letter_code
_entity_poly.pdbx_strand_id
1 'polypeptide(L)' 'MNRDEMKGKAEKAKGFVKDKTGELINDPELEAEGEMERASGAVREGFGKAKRKVKEGIEEIADEIDDE' A
#
# COMPACT_ATOMS: atom_id res chain seq x y z
N MET A 1 1.94 20.89 -4.64
CA MET A 1 2.40 19.75 -3.83
C MET A 1 1.79 19.89 -2.45
N ASN A 2 0.87 18.99 -2.11
CA ASN A 2 0.22 18.99 -0.80
C ASN A 2 1.17 18.43 0.29
N ARG A 3 0.94 18.74 1.57
CA ARG A 3 1.79 18.27 2.68
C ARG A 3 1.88 16.73 2.73
N ASP A 4 0.80 16.05 2.36
CA ASP A 4 0.74 14.59 2.26
C ASP A 4 1.68 14.01 1.19
N GLU A 5 1.84 14.69 0.04
CA GLU A 5 2.79 14.24 -0.99
C GLU A 5 4.24 14.35 -0.51
N MET A 6 4.58 15.41 0.23
CA MET A 6 5.92 15.55 0.80
C MET A 6 6.20 14.50 1.87
N LYS A 7 5.20 14.19 2.69
CA LYS A 7 5.29 13.15 3.73
C LYS A 7 5.50 11.77 3.09
N GLY A 8 4.75 11.46 2.04
CA GLY A 8 4.93 10.22 1.27
C GLY A 8 6.29 10.10 0.58
N LYS A 9 6.86 11.21 0.06
CA LYS A 9 8.22 11.21 -0.48
C LYS A 9 9.28 10.99 0.60
N ALA A 10 9.12 11.59 1.77
CA ALA A 10 10.02 11.42 2.90
C ALA A 10 9.99 9.98 3.44
N GLU A 11 8.81 9.37 3.52
CA GLU A 11 8.65 7.97 3.95
C GLU A 11 9.28 7.00 2.94
N LYS A 12 9.11 7.24 1.63
CA LYS A 12 9.79 6.45 0.58
C LYS A 12 11.31 6.54 0.68
N ALA A 13 11.85 7.74 0.87
CA ALA A 13 13.29 7.92 1.03
C ALA A 13 13.83 7.19 2.28
N LYS A 14 13.11 7.29 3.40
CA LYS A 14 13.47 6.59 4.65
C LYS A 14 13.42 5.06 4.49
N GLY A 15 12.42 4.54 3.78
CA GLY A 15 12.31 3.12 3.47
C GLY A 15 13.47 2.63 2.63
N PHE A 16 13.82 3.35 1.56
CA PHE A 16 14.95 3.02 0.69
C PHE A 16 16.28 2.96 1.46
N VAL A 17 16.51 3.92 2.36
CA VAL A 17 17.73 3.95 3.19
C VAL A 17 17.78 2.73 4.13
N LYS A 18 16.67 2.36 4.75
CA LYS A 18 16.59 1.19 5.63
C LYS A 18 16.84 -0.13 4.88
N ASP A 19 16.23 -0.28 3.71
CA ASP A 19 16.36 -1.47 2.86
C ASP A 19 17.82 -1.64 2.41
N LYS A 20 18.45 -0.55 1.92
CA LYS A 20 19.88 -0.52 1.58
C LYS A 20 20.79 -0.79 2.78
N THR A 21 20.42 -0.31 3.96
CA THR A 21 21.21 -0.53 5.18
C THR A 21 21.08 -1.98 5.63
N GLY A 22 19.87 -2.55 5.66
CA GLY A 22 19.63 -3.96 6.00
C GLY A 22 20.37 -4.94 5.07
N GLU A 23 20.33 -4.70 3.76
CA GLU A 23 21.11 -5.44 2.76
C GLU A 23 22.63 -5.39 3.05
N LEU A 24 23.11 -4.26 3.59
CA LEU A 24 24.53 -4.06 3.88
C LEU A 24 25.03 -4.85 5.10
N ILE A 25 24.18 -5.04 6.12
CA ILE A 25 24.56 -5.66 7.40
C ILE A 25 24.31 -7.17 7.45
N ASN A 26 23.72 -7.77 6.40
CA ASN A 26 23.36 -9.20 6.36
C ASN A 26 22.62 -9.65 7.62
N ASP A 27 21.61 -8.88 8.01
CA ASP A 27 20.81 -9.14 9.20
C ASP A 27 19.54 -9.91 8.80
N PRO A 28 19.45 -11.22 9.10
CA PRO A 28 18.34 -12.07 8.67
C PRO A 28 17.02 -11.74 9.39
N GLU A 29 17.05 -11.09 10.56
CA GLU A 29 15.85 -10.59 11.23
C GLU A 29 15.25 -9.41 10.47
N LEU A 30 16.09 -8.46 10.03
CA LEU A 30 15.68 -7.33 9.18
C LEU A 30 15.14 -7.78 7.82
N GLU A 31 15.73 -8.81 7.20
CA GLU A 31 15.24 -9.40 5.95
C GLU A 31 13.86 -10.05 6.14
N ALA A 32 13.70 -10.83 7.22
CA ALA A 32 12.43 -11.48 7.55
C ALA A 32 11.33 -10.48 7.90
N GLU A 33 11.63 -9.43 8.68
CA GLU A 33 10.69 -8.33 8.95
C GLU A 33 10.29 -7.63 7.65
N GLY A 34 11.25 -7.35 6.76
CA GLY A 34 10.99 -6.73 5.46
C GLY A 34 10.10 -7.57 4.56
N GLU A 35 10.31 -8.88 4.51
CA GLU A 35 9.46 -9.80 3.73
C GLU A 35 8.03 -9.88 4.30
N MET A 36 7.90 -9.96 5.64
CA MET A 36 6.60 -9.94 6.31
C MET A 36 5.85 -8.62 6.08
N GLU A 37 6.52 -7.48 6.15
CA GLU A 37 5.90 -6.18 5.87
C GLU A 37 5.45 -6.08 4.40
N ARG A 38 6.25 -6.55 3.44
CA ARG A 38 5.86 -6.58 2.01
C ARG A 38 4.64 -7.47 1.78
N ALA A 39 4.62 -8.67 2.39
CA ALA A 39 3.49 -9.59 2.26
C ALA A 39 2.21 -8.98 2.87
N SER A 40 2.31 -8.41 4.08
CA SER A 40 1.19 -7.72 4.75
C SER A 40 0.70 -6.51 3.94
N GLY A 41 1.62 -5.74 3.36
CA GLY A 41 1.33 -4.63 2.46
C GLY A 41 0.58 -5.06 1.21
N ALA A 42 1.04 -6.14 0.55
CA ALA A 42 0.39 -6.70 -0.64
C ALA A 42 -1.02 -7.21 -0.33
N VAL A 43 -1.21 -7.88 0.82
CA VAL A 43 -2.54 -8.33 1.28
C VAL A 43 -3.47 -7.15 1.53
N ARG A 44 -2.99 -6.09 2.23
CA ARG A 44 -3.78 -4.88 2.46
C ARG A 44 -4.12 -4.14 1.17
N GLU A 45 -3.18 -4.05 0.22
CA GLU A 45 -3.41 -3.43 -1.07
C GLU A 45 -4.44 -4.22 -1.90
N GLY A 46 -4.31 -5.55 -1.94
CA GLY A 46 -5.25 -6.44 -2.60
C GLY A 46 -6.66 -6.33 -2.01
N PHE A 47 -6.77 -6.32 -0.68
CA PHE A 47 -8.04 -6.14 0.02
C PHE A 47 -8.66 -4.76 -0.25
N GLY A 48 -7.85 -3.69 -0.24
CA GLY A 48 -8.30 -2.35 -0.58
C GLY A 48 -8.78 -2.22 -2.03
N LYS A 49 -8.08 -2.83 -2.99
CA LYS A 49 -8.49 -2.90 -4.40
C LYS A 49 -9.79 -3.68 -4.58
N ALA A 50 -9.93 -4.83 -3.92
CA ALA A 50 -11.15 -5.62 -3.97
C ALA A 50 -12.35 -4.86 -3.40
N LYS A 51 -12.20 -4.23 -2.24
CA LYS A 51 -13.25 -3.40 -1.63
C LYS A 51 -13.66 -2.23 -2.52
N ARG A 52 -12.71 -1.56 -3.18
CA ARG A 52 -13.02 -0.49 -4.15
C ARG A 52 -13.83 -0.99 -5.34
N LYS A 53 -13.40 -2.09 -5.98
CA LYS A 53 -14.15 -2.69 -7.10
C LYS A 53 -15.57 -3.09 -6.72
N VAL A 54 -15.75 -3.65 -5.53
CA VAL A 54 -17.09 -4.00 -5.02
C VAL A 54 -17.92 -2.74 -4.81
N LYS A 55 -17.33 -1.67 -4.25
CA LYS A 55 -18.03 -0.40 -4.04
C LYS A 55 -18.42 0.26 -5.37
N GLU A 56 -17.50 0.33 -6.34
CA GLU A 56 -17.76 0.86 -7.69
C GLU A 56 -18.90 0.09 -8.38
N GLY A 57 -18.89 -1.25 -8.34
CA GLY A 57 -19.98 -2.02 -8.94
C GLY A 57 -21.33 -1.85 -8.25
N ILE A 58 -21.35 -1.59 -6.93
CA ILE A 58 -22.59 -1.27 -6.21
C ILE A 58 -23.08 0.14 -6.55
N GLU A 59 -22.18 1.12 -6.67
CA GLU A 59 -22.52 2.50 -7.06
C GLU A 59 -23.08 2.53 -8.50
N GLU A 60 -22.48 1.81 -9.45
CA GLU A 60 -22.97 1.70 -10.83
C GLU A 60 -24.39 1.10 -10.90
N ILE A 61 -24.67 0.06 -10.12
CA ILE A 61 -26.01 -0.54 -10.02
C ILE A 61 -26.99 0.44 -9.36
N ALA A 62 -26.54 1.20 -8.36
CA ALA A 62 -27.40 2.16 -7.67
C ALA A 62 -27.78 3.34 -8.58
N ASP A 63 -26.83 3.88 -9.35
CA ASP A 63 -27.09 4.93 -10.34
C ASP A 63 -28.07 4.44 -11.43
N GLU A 64 -27.93 3.20 -11.93
CA GLU A 64 -28.86 2.66 -12.94
C GLU A 64 -30.28 2.41 -12.41
N ILE A 65 -30.46 2.23 -11.09
CA ILE A 65 -31.78 2.08 -10.47
C ILE A 65 -32.44 3.44 -10.15
N ASP A 66 -31.66 4.50 -9.93
CA ASP A 66 -32.17 5.84 -9.57
C ASP A 66 -32.65 6.63 -10.81
N ASP A 67 -32.19 6.26 -12.02
CA ASP A 67 -32.57 6.89 -13.30
C ASP A 67 -33.88 6.33 -13.93
N GLU A 68 -34.53 5.30 -13.34
CA GLU A 68 -35.82 4.70 -13.83
C GLU A 68 -37.08 5.13 -13.04
#